data_AF-C4Z697-F1
#
_entry.id   AF-C4Z697-F1
#
_cell.length_a   1.000
_cell.length_b   1.000
_cell.length_c   1.000
_cell.angle_alpha   90.00
_cell.angle_beta   90.00
_cell.angle_gamma   90.00
#
_symmetry.space_group_name_H-M   'P 1'
#
loop_
_entity.id
_entity.type
_entity.pdbx_description
1 polymer ?
#
loop_
_entity_poly.entity_id
_entity_poly.type
_entity_poly.pdbx_seq_one_letter_code
_entity_poly.pdbx_strand_id
1 'polypeptide(L)'
;MKCLDNFANIGKSVIIQSLGIQKNYTEVIESTVETIDYNNAACINCKYKAVIETFGKDSRAYSDACSTCEHCPHKALAHKNVYKKVYHNEKNRYGYRPMLKANAIKLFMLLHFYHPDSNGIIRNLDAGELAVNVGCNVRTIWNNLKTLQEYTYISYSKNEYGLINILLNDYENYYLPANKGGRGFLVVSKELYKRLCNIKSLVSLRIFIRELLSLDAPELKGQASVDYKKIKEIRNLLPAYCKPSVIKEKLGQESDIFIVSFKDDVVRFQIDTEFIPKNEKLRVHDEYARTLEKFIWEFNQNVAYVNSGGICPDYLNDFFSIKNKKSAAPFKPMLLTEIEIDDLASLSVHYSYDIVVNALSVVYREYYMYQKTVNNLGGLVSTIIRSEFNKSKKAA
;
A
#
# COMPACT_ATOMS: atom_id res chain seq x y z
N MET A 1 -9.58 -20.03 11.91
CA MET A 1 -9.76 -18.56 11.86
C MET A 1 -8.74 -18.02 10.87
N LYS A 2 -9.14 -17.26 9.85
CA LYS A 2 -8.16 -16.67 8.92
C LYS A 2 -7.52 -15.48 9.61
N CYS A 3 -6.19 -15.44 9.68
CA CYS A 3 -5.49 -14.29 10.25
C CYS A 3 -5.58 -13.12 9.26
N LEU A 4 -5.90 -11.93 9.79
CA LEU A 4 -5.90 -10.70 9.02
C LEU A 4 -4.45 -10.26 8.82
N ASP A 5 -4.02 -10.10 7.56
CA ASP A 5 -2.65 -9.68 7.20
C ASP A 5 -2.27 -8.36 7.88
N ASN A 6 -0.98 -8.14 8.12
CA ASN A 6 -0.52 -6.87 8.69
C ASN A 6 -0.58 -5.71 7.69
N PHE A 7 -0.50 -6.03 6.40
CA PHE A 7 -0.49 -5.06 5.32
C PHE A 7 -1.36 -5.54 4.16
N ALA A 8 -2.05 -4.63 3.52
CA ALA A 8 -2.82 -4.88 2.31
C ALA A 8 -2.45 -3.88 1.22
N ASN A 9 -2.42 -4.36 -0.02
CA ASN A 9 -2.27 -3.53 -1.20
C ASN A 9 -3.65 -3.27 -1.81
N ILE A 10 -4.05 -2.01 -1.92
CA ILE A 10 -5.35 -1.62 -2.45
C ILE A 10 -5.15 -0.79 -3.71
N GLY A 11 -5.68 -1.24 -4.85
CA GLY A 11 -5.47 -0.57 -6.14
C GLY A 11 -5.90 0.90 -6.12
N LYS A 12 -5.01 1.80 -6.55
CA LYS A 12 -5.26 3.27 -6.51
C LYS A 12 -6.51 3.65 -7.30
N SER A 13 -6.75 3.02 -8.45
CA SER A 13 -7.94 3.29 -9.27
C SER A 13 -9.23 2.98 -8.53
N VAL A 14 -9.35 1.78 -7.95
CA VAL A 14 -10.59 1.31 -7.34
C VAL A 14 -10.88 2.04 -6.03
N ILE A 15 -9.86 2.35 -5.24
CA ILE A 15 -10.06 3.13 -4.01
C ILE A 15 -10.48 4.55 -4.37
N ILE A 16 -9.88 5.20 -5.37
CA ILE A 16 -10.29 6.54 -5.83
C ILE A 16 -11.76 6.57 -6.28
N GLN A 17 -12.18 5.60 -7.08
CA GLN A 17 -13.58 5.47 -7.49
C GLN A 17 -14.52 5.33 -6.28
N SER A 18 -14.12 4.56 -5.26
CA SER A 18 -14.92 4.34 -4.05
C SER A 18 -15.19 5.62 -3.24
N LEU A 19 -14.24 6.56 -3.26
CA LEU A 19 -14.35 7.84 -2.54
C LEU A 19 -15.16 8.88 -3.32
N GLY A 20 -15.32 8.68 -4.63
CA GLY A 20 -15.84 9.66 -5.56
C GLY A 20 -14.71 10.38 -6.30
N ILE A 21 -14.97 10.74 -7.55
CA ILE A 21 -13.98 11.28 -8.51
C ILE A 21 -13.99 12.81 -8.47
N GLN A 22 -12.82 13.43 -8.61
CA GLN A 22 -12.69 14.88 -8.72
C GLN A 22 -13.38 15.40 -9.99
N LYS A 23 -14.07 16.53 -9.88
CA LYS A 23 -14.56 17.24 -11.07
C LYS A 23 -13.38 17.64 -11.96
N ASN A 24 -13.55 17.54 -13.28
CA ASN A 24 -12.53 17.95 -14.23
C ASN A 24 -12.18 19.44 -14.04
N TYR A 25 -10.90 19.75 -14.01
CA TYR A 25 -10.39 21.12 -13.87
C TYR A 25 -9.03 21.26 -14.54
N THR A 26 -8.59 22.51 -14.71
CA THR A 26 -7.25 22.84 -15.20
C THR A 26 -6.52 23.61 -14.12
N GLU A 27 -5.29 23.20 -13.87
CA GLU A 27 -4.37 23.90 -12.99
C GLU A 27 -3.31 24.60 -13.84
N VAL A 28 -2.92 25.81 -13.45
CA VAL A 28 -1.81 26.52 -14.09
C VAL A 28 -0.65 26.49 -13.11
N ILE A 29 0.34 25.66 -13.41
CA ILE A 29 1.57 25.61 -12.64
C ILE A 29 2.47 26.73 -13.15
N GLU A 30 2.78 27.66 -12.27
CA GLU A 30 3.81 28.67 -12.52
C GLU A 30 5.16 28.11 -12.08
N SER A 31 6.13 28.16 -12.98
CA SER A 31 7.51 27.78 -12.70
C SER A 31 8.43 28.87 -13.23
N THR A 32 9.48 29.20 -12.49
CA THR A 32 10.50 30.13 -12.94
C THR A 32 11.61 29.33 -13.60
N VAL A 33 11.92 29.65 -14.85
CA VAL A 33 13.05 29.06 -15.58
C VAL A 33 14.06 30.14 -15.91
N GLU A 34 15.33 29.77 -15.90
CA GLU A 34 16.40 30.62 -16.42
C GLU A 34 16.41 30.54 -17.94
N THR A 35 16.42 31.70 -18.58
CA THR A 35 16.52 31.85 -20.03
C THR A 35 17.59 32.85 -20.37
N ILE A 36 18.16 32.77 -21.57
CA ILE A 36 19.12 33.76 -22.04
C ILE A 36 18.41 35.11 -22.17
N ASP A 37 18.98 36.14 -21.54
CA ASP A 37 18.53 37.52 -21.66
C ASP A 37 19.04 38.12 -22.97
N TYR A 38 18.19 38.11 -23.99
CA TYR A 38 18.48 38.74 -25.27
C TYR A 38 18.38 40.28 -25.26
N ASN A 39 18.00 40.90 -24.14
CA ASN A 39 17.89 42.36 -24.01
C ASN A 39 19.10 43.01 -23.34
N ASN A 40 20.12 42.22 -22.97
CA ASN A 40 21.38 42.77 -22.49
C ASN A 40 22.09 43.61 -23.57
N ALA A 41 22.98 44.50 -23.15
CA ALA A 41 23.67 45.46 -24.03
C ALA A 41 24.41 44.80 -25.21
N ALA A 42 24.98 43.61 -25.03
CA ALA A 42 25.70 42.88 -26.07
C ALA A 42 24.78 42.19 -27.08
N CYS A 43 23.52 41.91 -26.70
CA CYS A 43 22.56 41.21 -27.54
C CYS A 43 21.70 42.14 -28.41
N ILE A 44 21.58 43.44 -28.08
CA ILE A 44 20.70 44.41 -28.77
C ILE A 44 20.93 44.41 -30.30
N ASN A 45 22.19 44.39 -30.75
CA ASN A 45 22.56 44.39 -32.17
C ASN A 45 23.17 43.05 -32.64
N CYS A 46 22.93 41.97 -31.90
CA CYS A 46 23.52 40.66 -32.21
C CYS A 46 22.80 39.99 -33.38
N LYS A 47 23.56 39.55 -34.39
CA LYS A 47 23.00 38.82 -35.55
C LYS A 47 22.20 37.57 -35.15
N TYR A 48 22.61 36.87 -34.09
CA TYR A 48 21.95 35.66 -33.64
C TYR A 48 20.62 35.96 -32.93
N LYS A 49 20.50 37.10 -32.23
CA LYS A 49 19.21 37.59 -31.71
C LYS A 49 18.24 37.85 -32.87
N ALA A 50 18.69 38.58 -33.89
CA ALA A 50 17.87 38.88 -35.06
C ALA A 50 17.40 37.61 -35.78
N VAL A 51 18.25 36.59 -35.90
CA VAL A 51 17.87 35.28 -36.46
C VAL A 51 16.82 34.59 -35.59
N ILE A 52 16.98 34.56 -34.26
CA ILE A 52 16.03 33.93 -33.32
C ILE A 52 14.65 34.62 -33.36
N GLU A 53 14.61 35.94 -33.55
CA GLU A 53 13.36 36.71 -33.63
C GLU A 53 12.66 36.60 -34.99
N THR A 54 13.41 36.34 -36.06
CA THR A 54 12.87 36.34 -37.44
C THR A 54 12.50 34.94 -37.94
N PHE A 55 13.30 33.92 -37.60
CA PHE A 55 13.14 32.58 -38.15
C PHE A 55 12.21 31.69 -37.31
N GLY A 56 11.45 30.81 -37.97
CA GLY A 56 10.61 29.82 -37.29
C GLY A 56 11.43 28.83 -36.46
N LYS A 57 10.87 28.37 -35.35
CA LYS A 57 11.54 27.50 -34.37
C LYS A 57 12.01 26.16 -34.95
N ASP A 58 11.34 25.68 -36.00
CA ASP A 58 11.66 24.42 -36.65
C ASP A 58 12.77 24.55 -37.72
N SER A 59 13.27 25.77 -37.94
CA SER A 59 14.32 26.03 -38.93
C SER A 59 15.72 25.72 -38.39
N ARG A 60 16.60 25.25 -39.27
CA ARG A 60 18.01 25.02 -38.94
C ARG A 60 18.72 26.29 -38.47
N ALA A 61 18.43 27.43 -39.11
CA ALA A 61 18.98 28.73 -38.75
C ALA A 61 18.63 29.14 -37.30
N TYR A 62 17.40 28.85 -36.84
CA TYR A 62 16.98 29.10 -35.47
C TYR A 62 17.73 28.20 -34.47
N SER A 63 17.85 26.90 -34.78
CA SER A 63 18.57 25.93 -33.93
C SER A 63 20.05 26.29 -33.79
N ASP A 64 20.72 26.60 -34.90
CA ASP A 64 22.14 26.97 -34.90
C ASP A 64 22.39 28.28 -34.12
N ALA A 65 21.48 29.26 -34.25
CA ALA A 65 21.56 30.51 -33.50
C ALA A 65 21.35 30.29 -31.99
N CYS A 66 20.38 29.45 -31.59
CA CYS A 66 20.16 29.10 -30.18
C CYS A 66 21.39 28.42 -29.56
N SER A 67 21.97 27.44 -30.25
CA SER A 67 23.17 26.72 -29.78
C SER A 67 24.37 27.64 -29.65
N THR A 68 24.52 28.59 -30.58
CA THR A 68 25.59 29.60 -30.51
C THR A 68 25.39 30.52 -29.30
N CYS A 69 24.16 30.95 -29.03
CA CYS A 69 23.84 31.80 -27.88
C CYS A 69 24.06 31.11 -26.53
N GLU A 70 23.83 29.79 -26.44
CA GLU A 70 24.09 29.00 -25.23
C GLU A 70 25.56 29.02 -24.79
N HIS A 71 26.49 29.09 -25.75
CA HIS A 71 27.94 29.10 -25.52
C HIS A 71 28.56 30.51 -25.65
N CYS A 72 27.73 31.55 -25.75
CA CYS A 72 28.21 32.90 -25.96
C CYS A 72 28.88 33.48 -24.69
N PRO A 73 30.06 34.11 -24.79
CA PRO A 73 30.74 34.73 -23.65
C PRO A 73 29.98 35.94 -23.08
N HIS A 74 29.07 36.54 -23.86
CA HIS A 74 28.21 37.65 -23.42
C HIS A 74 26.81 37.19 -22.96
N LYS A 75 26.63 35.88 -22.72
CA LYS A 75 25.36 35.32 -22.25
C LYS A 75 25.05 35.84 -20.84
N ALA A 76 23.99 36.64 -20.73
CA ALA A 76 23.34 36.95 -19.46
C ALA A 76 22.09 36.07 -19.30
N LEU A 77 21.72 35.75 -18.06
CA LEU A 77 20.52 34.97 -17.74
C LEU A 77 19.46 35.89 -17.14
N ALA A 78 18.21 35.68 -17.54
CA ALA A 78 17.04 36.28 -16.94
C ALA A 78 16.05 35.19 -16.50
N HIS A 79 15.39 35.44 -15.38
CA HIS A 79 14.29 34.61 -14.91
C HIS A 79 13.02 34.94 -15.68
N LYS A 80 12.39 33.91 -16.23
CA LYS A 80 11.10 34.03 -16.90
C LYS A 80 10.11 33.09 -16.23
N ASN A 81 8.95 33.63 -15.86
CA ASN A 81 7.84 32.81 -15.41
C ASN A 81 7.22 32.10 -16.61
N VAL A 82 7.13 30.79 -16.52
CA VAL A 82 6.50 29.93 -17.51
C VAL A 82 5.30 29.26 -16.86
N TYR A 83 4.19 29.30 -17.58
CA TYR A 83 2.92 28.78 -17.14
C TYR A 83 2.61 27.48 -17.89
N LYS A 84 2.46 26.38 -17.14
CA LYS A 84 2.04 25.09 -17.69
C LYS A 84 0.60 24.83 -17.29
N LYS A 85 -0.29 24.69 -18.28
CA LYS A 85 -1.65 24.21 -18.06
C LYS A 85 -1.64 22.69 -17.91
N VAL A 86 -2.05 22.19 -16.75
CA VAL A 86 -2.23 20.76 -16.46
C VAL A 86 -3.73 20.49 -16.39
N TYR A 87 -4.19 19.57 -17.25
CA TYR A 87 -5.58 19.14 -17.27
C TYR A 87 -5.77 17.92 -16.38
N HIS A 88 -6.67 18.01 -15.41
CA HIS A 88 -6.98 16.96 -14.47
C HIS A 88 -8.34 16.34 -14.81
N ASN A 89 -8.33 15.10 -15.32
CA ASN A 89 -9.55 14.31 -15.58
C ASN A 89 -9.38 12.90 -14.98
N GLU A 90 -9.83 12.77 -13.74
CA GLU A 90 -9.76 11.52 -12.99
C GLU A 90 -10.68 10.44 -13.58
N LYS A 91 -11.82 10.80 -14.18
CA LYS A 91 -12.76 9.84 -14.77
C LYS A 91 -12.11 9.06 -15.91
N ASN A 92 -11.37 9.75 -16.78
CA ASN A 92 -10.62 9.10 -17.86
C ASN A 92 -9.41 8.33 -17.31
N ARG A 93 -8.78 8.84 -16.24
CA ARG A 93 -7.58 8.22 -15.67
C ARG A 93 -7.88 6.91 -14.94
N TYR A 94 -8.94 6.89 -14.14
CA TYR A 94 -9.24 5.79 -13.22
C TYR A 94 -10.49 5.01 -13.60
N GLY A 95 -11.31 5.46 -14.55
CA GLY A 95 -12.63 4.89 -14.83
C GLY A 95 -13.68 5.37 -13.83
N TYR A 96 -14.91 4.85 -13.94
CA TYR A 96 -16.02 5.25 -13.08
C TYR A 96 -16.69 4.04 -12.44
N ARG A 97 -16.88 4.11 -11.11
CA ARG A 97 -17.84 3.31 -10.35
C ARG A 97 -18.62 4.23 -9.42
N PRO A 98 -19.85 3.85 -9.03
CA PRO A 98 -20.60 4.63 -8.07
C PRO A 98 -19.84 4.73 -6.73
N MET A 99 -19.94 5.89 -6.10
CA MET A 99 -19.27 6.21 -4.84
C MET A 99 -19.87 5.43 -3.67
N LEU A 100 -19.02 4.99 -2.74
CA LEU A 100 -19.42 4.18 -1.59
C LEU A 100 -19.72 5.02 -0.34
N LYS A 101 -20.54 4.46 0.55
CA LYS A 101 -20.75 4.96 1.92
C LYS A 101 -19.68 4.40 2.87
N ALA A 102 -19.59 4.95 4.08
CA ALA A 102 -18.51 4.67 5.04
C ALA A 102 -18.25 3.18 5.26
N ASN A 103 -19.28 2.40 5.62
CA ASN A 103 -19.09 0.97 5.91
C ASN A 103 -18.75 0.15 4.67
N ALA A 104 -19.23 0.55 3.48
CA ALA A 104 -18.82 -0.10 2.24
C ALA A 104 -17.36 0.17 1.91
N ILE A 105 -16.86 1.40 2.13
CA ILE A 105 -15.43 1.74 1.98
C ILE A 105 -14.60 0.88 2.95
N LYS A 106 -14.96 0.88 4.24
CA LYS A 106 -14.26 0.12 5.28
C LYS A 106 -14.26 -1.38 5.01
N LEU A 107 -15.39 -1.94 4.58
CA LEU A 107 -15.48 -3.35 4.19
C LEU A 107 -14.64 -3.64 2.95
N PHE A 108 -14.70 -2.79 1.91
CA PHE A 108 -13.90 -2.98 0.71
C PHE A 108 -12.40 -3.01 1.02
N MET A 109 -11.92 -2.09 1.85
CA MET A 109 -10.53 -2.08 2.32
C MET A 109 -10.20 -3.35 3.11
N LEU A 110 -11.09 -3.78 4.03
CA LEU A 110 -10.90 -4.98 4.85
C LEU A 110 -10.66 -6.24 4.02
N LEU A 111 -11.42 -6.41 2.93
CA LEU A 111 -11.33 -7.61 2.09
C LEU A 111 -9.89 -7.84 1.57
N HIS A 112 -9.13 -6.77 1.34
CA HIS A 112 -7.75 -6.88 0.84
C HIS A 112 -6.76 -7.43 1.88
N PHE A 113 -7.13 -7.45 3.16
CA PHE A 113 -6.32 -8.01 4.24
C PHE A 113 -6.54 -9.52 4.45
N TYR A 114 -7.45 -10.15 3.71
CA TYR A 114 -7.73 -11.59 3.81
C TYR A 114 -6.99 -12.42 2.76
N HIS A 115 -5.77 -12.01 2.43
CA HIS A 115 -4.87 -12.70 1.51
C HIS A 115 -5.52 -13.10 0.17
N PRO A 116 -5.94 -12.13 -0.68
CA PRO A 116 -6.44 -12.44 -2.01
C PRO A 116 -5.39 -13.20 -2.81
N ASP A 117 -5.79 -14.28 -3.50
CA ASP A 117 -4.86 -15.00 -4.37
C ASP A 117 -4.46 -14.16 -5.61
N SER A 118 -3.63 -14.72 -6.49
CA SER A 118 -3.16 -14.02 -7.70
C SER A 118 -4.29 -13.51 -8.61
N ASN A 119 -5.49 -14.08 -8.49
CA ASN A 119 -6.67 -13.70 -9.27
C ASN A 119 -7.63 -12.82 -8.45
N GLY A 120 -7.25 -12.42 -7.24
CA GLY A 120 -8.08 -11.62 -6.34
C GLY A 120 -9.17 -12.41 -5.61
N ILE A 121 -9.07 -13.74 -5.56
CA ILE A 121 -10.09 -14.57 -4.93
C ILE A 121 -9.77 -14.76 -3.44
N ILE A 122 -10.79 -14.58 -2.60
CA ILE A 122 -10.75 -14.81 -1.16
C ILE A 122 -11.88 -15.81 -0.83
N ARG A 123 -11.54 -16.89 -0.13
CA ARG A 123 -12.49 -17.98 0.17
C ARG A 123 -12.88 -18.04 1.64
N ASN A 124 -14.08 -18.54 1.93
CA ASN A 124 -14.52 -18.97 3.25
C ASN A 124 -14.42 -17.89 4.35
N LEU A 125 -14.84 -16.64 4.06
CA LEU A 125 -14.91 -15.57 5.06
C LEU A 125 -16.17 -15.71 5.92
N ASP A 126 -16.03 -15.42 7.22
CA ASP A 126 -17.15 -15.36 8.15
C ASP A 126 -17.72 -13.93 8.25
N ALA A 127 -19.04 -13.80 8.16
CA ALA A 127 -19.69 -12.48 8.20
C ALA A 127 -19.64 -11.84 9.59
N GLY A 128 -19.58 -12.62 10.66
CA GLY A 128 -19.39 -12.15 12.04
C GLY A 128 -18.00 -11.55 12.23
N GLU A 129 -16.97 -12.22 11.74
CA GLU A 129 -15.58 -11.73 11.76
C GLU A 129 -15.43 -10.40 10.99
N LEU A 130 -16.04 -10.30 9.80
CA LEU A 130 -16.07 -9.06 9.04
C LEU A 130 -16.79 -7.93 9.81
N ALA A 131 -17.89 -8.26 10.49
CA ALA A 131 -18.67 -7.30 11.26
C ALA A 131 -17.87 -6.72 12.44
N VAL A 132 -17.13 -7.56 13.15
CA VAL A 132 -16.24 -7.15 14.25
C VAL A 132 -15.14 -6.23 13.74
N ASN A 133 -14.46 -6.59 12.65
CA ASN A 133 -13.34 -5.79 12.11
C ASN A 133 -13.78 -4.44 11.53
N VAL A 134 -14.97 -4.35 10.94
CA VAL A 134 -15.53 -3.07 10.45
C VAL A 134 -16.13 -2.23 11.60
N GLY A 135 -16.49 -2.86 12.72
CA GLY A 135 -17.20 -2.20 13.82
C GLY A 135 -18.69 -1.97 13.52
N CYS A 136 -19.35 -2.93 12.86
CA CYS A 136 -20.78 -2.87 12.55
C CYS A 136 -21.50 -4.20 12.82
N ASN A 137 -22.80 -4.29 12.54
CA ASN A 137 -23.54 -5.55 12.66
C ASN A 137 -23.46 -6.41 11.38
N VAL A 138 -23.71 -7.71 11.52
CA VAL A 138 -23.67 -8.68 10.41
C VAL A 138 -24.64 -8.32 9.27
N ARG A 139 -25.83 -7.79 9.58
CA ARG A 139 -26.77 -7.32 8.55
C ARG A 139 -26.17 -6.21 7.67
N THR A 140 -25.41 -5.32 8.28
CA THR A 140 -24.70 -4.24 7.58
C THR A 140 -23.64 -4.80 6.65
N ILE A 141 -22.93 -5.86 7.04
CA ILE A 141 -21.98 -6.56 6.15
C ILE A 141 -22.69 -7.07 4.90
N TRP A 142 -23.79 -7.82 5.04
CA TRP A 142 -24.53 -8.35 3.90
C TRP A 142 -25.05 -7.25 2.96
N ASN A 143 -25.59 -6.16 3.52
CA ASN A 143 -26.04 -5.03 2.73
C ASN A 143 -24.89 -4.39 1.94
N ASN A 144 -23.72 -4.20 2.57
CA ASN A 144 -22.57 -3.60 1.89
C ASN A 144 -21.95 -4.55 0.87
N LEU A 145 -21.90 -5.88 1.10
CA LEU A 145 -21.49 -6.86 0.09
C LEU A 145 -22.36 -6.77 -1.17
N LYS A 146 -23.68 -6.68 -0.98
CA LYS A 146 -24.62 -6.47 -2.09
C LYS A 146 -24.33 -5.17 -2.85
N THR A 147 -24.15 -4.06 -2.14
CA THR A 147 -23.79 -2.77 -2.76
C THR A 147 -22.45 -2.83 -3.50
N LEU A 148 -21.43 -3.45 -2.91
CA LEU A 148 -20.11 -3.60 -3.55
C LEU A 148 -20.21 -4.41 -4.85
N GLN A 149 -21.05 -5.45 -4.88
CA GLN A 149 -21.31 -6.22 -6.09
C GLN A 149 -22.11 -5.45 -7.13
N GLU A 150 -23.22 -4.80 -6.72
CA GLU A 150 -24.03 -3.96 -7.60
C GLU A 150 -23.20 -2.84 -8.24
N TYR A 151 -22.22 -2.30 -7.50
CA TYR A 151 -21.32 -1.24 -7.99
C TYR A 151 -20.05 -1.79 -8.64
N THR A 152 -19.97 -3.11 -8.85
CA THR A 152 -18.89 -3.82 -9.55
C THR A 152 -17.51 -3.76 -8.89
N TYR A 153 -17.42 -3.43 -7.59
CA TYR A 153 -16.14 -3.48 -6.86
C TYR A 153 -15.69 -4.92 -6.57
N ILE A 154 -16.65 -5.81 -6.34
CA ILE A 154 -16.41 -7.23 -6.06
C ILE A 154 -17.44 -8.08 -6.81
N SER A 155 -17.20 -9.39 -6.84
CA SER A 155 -18.24 -10.40 -7.00
C SER A 155 -18.24 -11.28 -5.76
N TYR A 156 -19.39 -11.70 -5.24
CA TYR A 156 -19.42 -12.58 -4.07
C TYR A 156 -20.48 -13.67 -4.17
N SER A 157 -20.20 -14.79 -3.50
CA SER A 157 -21.14 -15.90 -3.34
C SER A 157 -21.08 -16.44 -1.91
N LYS A 158 -22.08 -17.24 -1.54
CA LYS A 158 -22.07 -18.02 -0.31
C LYS A 158 -21.87 -19.48 -0.64
N ASN A 159 -21.08 -20.19 0.16
CA ASN A 159 -21.02 -21.64 0.10
C ASN A 159 -22.16 -22.27 0.92
N GLU A 160 -22.23 -23.61 0.93
CA GLU A 160 -23.25 -24.39 1.63
C GLU A 160 -23.27 -24.15 3.15
N TYR A 161 -22.14 -23.75 3.72
CA TYR A 161 -21.98 -23.42 5.14
C TYR A 161 -22.28 -21.94 5.47
N GLY A 162 -22.71 -21.16 4.48
CA GLY A 162 -22.99 -19.73 4.64
C GLY A 162 -21.74 -18.84 4.68
N LEU A 163 -20.54 -19.39 4.45
CA LEU A 163 -19.30 -18.63 4.36
C LEU A 163 -19.19 -17.92 3.01
N ILE A 164 -18.51 -16.79 3.00
CA ILE A 164 -18.46 -15.87 1.87
C ILE A 164 -17.21 -16.13 1.03
N ASN A 165 -17.41 -16.29 -0.28
CA ASN A 165 -16.35 -16.25 -1.28
C ASN A 165 -16.42 -14.91 -2.02
N ILE A 166 -15.26 -14.29 -2.25
CA ILE A 166 -15.11 -12.97 -2.87
C ILE A 166 -14.16 -13.08 -4.05
N LEU A 167 -14.48 -12.38 -5.13
CA LEU A 167 -13.54 -11.97 -6.17
C LEU A 167 -13.40 -10.44 -6.09
N LEU A 168 -12.18 -9.95 -5.86
CA LEU A 168 -11.85 -8.53 -6.01
C LEU A 168 -11.76 -8.21 -7.50
N ASN A 169 -12.70 -7.42 -8.01
CA ASN A 169 -12.72 -7.10 -9.44
C ASN A 169 -11.52 -6.20 -9.77
N ASP A 170 -10.89 -6.45 -10.93
CA ASP A 170 -9.67 -5.79 -11.43
C ASP A 170 -8.40 -5.98 -10.59
N TYR A 171 -8.37 -6.96 -9.68
CA TYR A 171 -7.21 -7.19 -8.80
C TYR A 171 -5.92 -7.45 -9.58
N GLU A 172 -6.02 -8.16 -10.71
CA GLU A 172 -4.92 -8.41 -11.66
C GLU A 172 -4.26 -7.12 -12.18
N ASN A 173 -5.00 -6.01 -12.21
CA ASN A 173 -4.50 -4.73 -12.72
C ASN A 173 -3.69 -3.93 -11.69
N TYR A 174 -3.69 -4.33 -10.42
CA TYR A 174 -3.05 -3.54 -9.35
C TYR A 174 -1.53 -3.51 -9.51
N TYR A 175 -0.96 -4.62 -9.99
CA TYR A 175 0.47 -4.86 -10.09
C TYR A 175 1.01 -4.65 -11.50
N LEU A 176 0.19 -4.19 -12.43
CA LEU A 176 0.64 -3.88 -13.78
C LEU A 176 1.63 -2.70 -13.75
N PRO A 177 2.69 -2.74 -14.58
CA PRO A 177 3.57 -1.60 -14.77
C PRO A 177 2.84 -0.46 -15.50
N ALA A 178 3.32 0.77 -15.34
CA ALA A 178 2.69 1.97 -15.89
C ALA A 178 2.51 1.93 -17.42
N ASN A 179 3.46 1.31 -18.14
CA ASN A 179 3.41 1.13 -19.59
C ASN A 179 2.31 0.15 -20.06
N LYS A 180 1.78 -0.69 -19.16
CA LYS A 180 0.63 -1.58 -19.41
C LYS A 180 -0.69 -1.02 -18.85
N GLY A 181 -0.71 0.27 -18.52
CA GLY A 181 -1.90 0.94 -17.96
C GLY A 181 -2.05 0.78 -16.44
N GLY A 182 -1.08 0.18 -15.76
CA GLY A 182 -1.08 0.05 -14.30
C GLY A 182 -1.11 1.41 -13.59
N ARG A 183 -1.88 1.48 -12.50
CA ARG A 183 -2.05 2.69 -11.69
C ARG A 183 -1.42 2.59 -10.30
N GLY A 184 -0.87 1.43 -9.96
CA GLY A 184 -0.30 1.12 -8.67
C GLY A 184 -1.36 0.87 -7.59
N PHE A 185 -0.88 0.69 -6.37
CA PHE A 185 -1.67 0.40 -5.18
C PHE A 185 -1.22 1.26 -4.01
N LEU A 186 -2.11 1.50 -3.06
CA LEU A 186 -1.83 2.06 -1.75
C LEU A 186 -1.52 0.90 -0.80
N VAL A 187 -0.41 0.98 -0.07
CA VAL A 187 -0.09 0.04 1.02
C VAL A 187 -0.75 0.55 2.29
N VAL A 188 -1.63 -0.24 2.88
CA VAL A 188 -2.33 0.10 4.14
C VAL A 188 -1.99 -0.94 5.17
N SER A 189 -1.57 -0.52 6.36
CA SER A 189 -1.38 -1.43 7.47
C SER A 189 -2.66 -1.71 8.23
N LYS A 190 -2.65 -2.80 8.99
CA LYS A 190 -3.76 -3.21 9.85
C LYS A 190 -4.07 -2.16 10.90
N GLU A 191 -3.06 -1.51 11.48
CA GLU A 191 -3.28 -0.47 12.48
C GLU A 191 -3.86 0.80 11.85
N LEU A 192 -3.32 1.27 10.71
CA LEU A 192 -3.91 2.38 9.96
C LEU A 192 -5.36 2.08 9.55
N TYR A 193 -5.65 0.87 9.09
CA TYR A 193 -7.01 0.44 8.77
C TYR A 193 -7.96 0.55 9.97
N LYS A 194 -7.55 0.09 11.15
CA LYS A 194 -8.35 0.22 12.38
C LYS A 194 -8.64 1.67 12.73
N ARG A 195 -7.65 2.57 12.59
CA ARG A 195 -7.86 4.01 12.79
C ARG A 195 -8.85 4.59 11.78
N LEU A 196 -8.78 4.17 10.51
CA LEU A 196 -9.76 4.54 9.50
C LEU A 196 -11.18 4.04 9.84
N CYS A 197 -11.30 2.84 10.44
CA CYS A 197 -12.58 2.31 10.93
C CYS A 197 -13.19 3.15 12.07
N ASN A 198 -12.36 3.80 12.89
CA ASN A 198 -12.84 4.65 13.99
C ASN A 198 -13.38 6.01 13.51
N ILE A 199 -13.09 6.42 12.27
CA ILE A 199 -13.61 7.67 11.71
C ILE A 199 -15.13 7.56 11.50
N LYS A 200 -15.88 8.41 12.20
CA LYS A 200 -17.35 8.49 12.14
C LYS A 200 -17.85 9.28 10.93
N SER A 201 -17.16 10.36 10.60
CA SER A 201 -17.52 11.25 9.50
C SER A 201 -17.11 10.67 8.15
N LEU A 202 -18.07 10.38 7.28
CA LEU A 202 -17.81 9.96 5.90
C LEU A 202 -16.99 11.00 5.11
N VAL A 203 -17.18 12.28 5.42
CA VAL A 203 -16.40 13.36 4.80
C VAL A 203 -14.94 13.27 5.21
N SER A 204 -14.66 13.16 6.51
CA SER A 204 -13.28 13.06 7.02
C SER A 204 -12.60 11.79 6.51
N LEU A 205 -13.31 10.66 6.50
CA LEU A 205 -12.81 9.40 5.96
C LEU A 205 -12.37 9.55 4.50
N ARG A 206 -13.19 10.20 3.65
CA ARG A 206 -12.83 10.43 2.24
C ARG A 206 -11.62 11.34 2.10
N ILE A 207 -11.56 12.42 2.87
CA ILE A 207 -10.44 13.36 2.81
C ILE A 207 -9.15 12.65 3.23
N PHE A 208 -9.15 11.92 4.35
CA PHE A 208 -7.95 11.25 4.85
C PHE A 208 -7.47 10.14 3.91
N ILE A 209 -8.37 9.33 3.31
CA ILE A 209 -7.92 8.35 2.31
C ILE A 209 -7.35 9.03 1.06
N ARG A 210 -7.94 10.16 0.61
CA ARG A 210 -7.39 10.97 -0.49
C ARG A 210 -6.02 11.56 -0.16
N GLU A 211 -5.82 11.92 1.10
CA GLU A 211 -4.55 12.45 1.58
C GLU A 211 -3.47 11.37 1.65
N LEU A 212 -3.80 10.19 2.17
CA LEU A 212 -2.92 9.02 2.12
C LEU A 212 -2.45 8.70 0.68
N LEU A 213 -3.36 8.79 -0.30
CA LEU A 213 -3.04 8.61 -1.71
C LEU A 213 -2.14 9.73 -2.27
N SER A 214 -2.25 10.95 -1.75
CA SER A 214 -1.44 12.09 -2.16
C SER A 214 -0.02 11.98 -1.60
N LEU A 215 0.13 11.59 -0.33
CA LEU A 215 1.44 11.36 0.31
C LEU A 215 2.18 10.15 -0.27
N ASP A 216 1.45 9.14 -0.75
CA ASP A 216 2.00 7.97 -1.46
C ASP A 216 2.26 8.25 -2.96
N ALA A 217 2.29 9.52 -3.37
CA ALA A 217 2.57 9.87 -4.76
C ALA A 217 4.03 9.53 -5.14
N PRO A 218 4.28 9.03 -6.37
CA PRO A 218 5.62 8.61 -6.80
C PRO A 218 6.69 9.69 -6.66
N GLU A 219 6.32 10.96 -6.86
CA GLU A 219 7.23 12.11 -6.74
C GLU A 219 7.78 12.27 -5.31
N LEU A 220 7.02 11.83 -4.31
CA LEU A 220 7.33 11.96 -2.89
C LEU A 220 8.08 10.74 -2.33
N LYS A 221 8.26 9.68 -3.13
CA LYS A 221 8.95 8.41 -2.76
C LYS A 221 8.49 7.82 -1.43
N GLY A 222 7.24 8.08 -1.01
CA GLY A 222 6.69 7.62 0.28
C GLY A 222 7.40 8.19 1.51
N GLN A 223 8.12 9.30 1.37
CA GLN A 223 8.81 10.00 2.48
C GLN A 223 8.08 11.26 2.94
N ALA A 224 7.09 11.73 2.17
CA ALA A 224 6.35 12.91 2.55
C ALA A 224 5.51 12.62 3.81
N SER A 225 5.79 13.39 4.86
CA SER A 225 5.00 13.38 6.09
C SER A 225 3.99 14.54 6.15
N VAL A 226 4.05 15.46 5.20
CA VAL A 226 3.24 16.69 5.19
C VAL A 226 2.75 16.99 3.78
N ASP A 227 1.47 17.35 3.66
CA ASP A 227 0.89 17.95 2.45
C ASP A 227 0.10 19.23 2.79
N TYR A 228 -0.05 20.08 1.78
CA TYR A 228 -0.80 21.33 1.85
C TYR A 228 -1.86 21.36 0.76
N LYS A 229 -3.13 21.50 1.13
CA LYS A 229 -4.25 21.60 0.20
C LYS A 229 -5.03 22.88 0.41
N LYS A 230 -5.47 23.51 -0.67
CA LYS A 230 -6.49 24.57 -0.55
C LYS A 230 -7.85 23.93 -0.25
N ILE A 231 -8.68 24.58 0.57
CA ILE A 231 -10.06 24.15 0.84
C ILE A 231 -10.85 23.91 -0.48
N LYS A 232 -10.58 24.71 -1.51
CA LYS A 232 -11.19 24.56 -2.84
C LYS A 232 -10.83 23.22 -3.50
N GLU A 233 -9.60 22.76 -3.36
CA GLU A 233 -9.13 21.47 -3.91
C GLU A 233 -9.82 20.32 -3.20
N ILE A 234 -9.88 20.36 -1.86
CA ILE A 234 -10.59 19.36 -1.05
C ILE A 234 -12.07 19.29 -1.45
N ARG A 235 -12.71 20.45 -1.61
CA ARG A 235 -14.12 20.54 -2.01
C ARG A 235 -14.40 19.89 -3.36
N ASN A 236 -13.45 19.92 -4.30
CA ASN A 236 -13.62 19.31 -5.62
C ASN A 236 -13.73 17.77 -5.55
N LEU A 237 -13.32 17.16 -4.44
CA LEU A 237 -13.35 15.71 -4.18
C LEU A 237 -14.62 15.28 -3.44
N LEU A 238 -15.45 16.23 -2.98
CA LEU A 238 -16.57 15.98 -2.10
C LEU A 238 -17.92 16.32 -2.76
N PRO A 239 -19.02 15.75 -2.25
CA PRO A 239 -20.36 16.15 -2.69
C PRO A 239 -20.61 17.66 -2.55
N ALA A 240 -21.46 18.22 -3.41
CA ALA A 240 -21.70 19.66 -3.50
C ALA A 240 -22.15 20.33 -2.18
N TYR A 241 -22.79 19.57 -1.27
CA TYR A 241 -23.22 20.06 0.04
C TYR A 241 -22.05 20.32 1.00
N CYS A 242 -20.84 19.82 0.75
CA CYS A 242 -19.67 20.01 1.60
C CYS A 242 -19.08 21.42 1.40
N LYS A 243 -19.70 22.41 2.07
CA LYS A 243 -19.24 23.80 2.10
C LYS A 243 -17.91 23.91 2.88
N PRO A 244 -17.09 24.96 2.65
CA PRO A 244 -15.86 25.22 3.41
C PRO A 244 -16.01 25.08 4.94
N SER A 245 -17.09 25.61 5.51
CA SER A 245 -17.38 25.50 6.94
C SER A 245 -17.56 24.06 7.40
N VAL A 246 -18.27 23.25 6.62
CA VAL A 246 -18.46 21.81 6.90
C VAL A 246 -17.12 21.08 6.83
N ILE A 247 -16.27 21.40 5.85
CA ILE A 247 -14.93 20.79 5.74
C ILE A 247 -14.10 21.13 6.98
N LYS A 248 -14.04 22.41 7.36
CA LYS A 248 -13.32 22.87 8.56
C LYS A 248 -13.85 22.20 9.83
N GLU A 249 -15.16 22.11 9.99
CA GLU A 249 -15.80 21.42 11.14
C GLU A 249 -15.41 19.94 11.20
N LYS A 250 -15.49 19.22 10.07
CA LYS A 250 -15.20 17.78 10.02
C LYS A 250 -13.72 17.43 10.14
N LEU A 251 -12.84 18.34 9.76
CA LEU A 251 -11.39 18.18 9.87
C LEU A 251 -10.82 18.76 11.18
N GLY A 252 -11.55 19.66 11.85
CA GLY A 252 -11.16 20.20 13.15
C GLY A 252 -11.40 19.25 14.33
N GLN A 253 -11.99 18.09 14.08
CA GLN A 253 -12.04 16.99 15.06
C GLN A 253 -10.67 16.31 15.11
N GLU A 254 -10.21 15.96 16.31
CA GLU A 254 -8.96 15.21 16.48
C GLU A 254 -8.97 13.94 15.63
N SER A 255 -7.84 13.69 14.97
CA SER A 255 -7.60 12.52 14.15
C SER A 255 -6.34 11.85 14.66
N ASP A 256 -6.45 10.56 14.97
CA ASP A 256 -5.29 9.75 15.36
C ASP A 256 -4.30 9.58 14.19
N ILE A 257 -4.71 9.83 12.94
CA ILE A 257 -3.88 9.56 11.75
C ILE A 257 -3.12 10.81 11.30
N PHE A 258 -3.78 11.97 11.40
CA PHE A 258 -3.28 13.23 10.85
C PHE A 258 -3.39 14.36 11.86
N ILE A 259 -2.29 15.09 12.06
CA ILE A 259 -2.32 16.41 12.67
C ILE A 259 -2.78 17.40 11.58
N VAL A 260 -3.99 17.92 11.73
CA VAL A 260 -4.60 18.86 10.79
C VAL A 260 -4.52 20.27 11.35
N SER A 261 -4.03 21.21 10.54
CA SER A 261 -3.97 22.63 10.91
C SER A 261 -4.42 23.53 9.76
N PHE A 262 -4.93 24.70 10.09
CA PHE A 262 -5.50 25.65 9.13
C PHE A 262 -4.72 26.95 9.16
N LYS A 263 -4.36 27.45 7.97
CA LYS A 263 -3.87 28.81 7.76
C LYS A 263 -4.64 29.40 6.58
N ASP A 264 -5.51 30.36 6.87
CA ASP A 264 -6.43 30.97 5.91
C ASP A 264 -7.34 29.92 5.21
N ASP A 265 -7.14 29.75 3.90
CA ASP A 265 -7.82 28.75 3.06
C ASP A 265 -6.94 27.53 2.74
N VAL A 266 -5.78 27.42 3.38
CA VAL A 266 -4.86 26.28 3.26
C VAL A 266 -5.00 25.38 4.47
N VAL A 267 -5.14 24.09 4.20
CA VAL A 267 -5.15 23.01 5.18
C VAL A 267 -3.81 22.29 5.07
N ARG A 268 -3.13 22.16 6.21
CA ARG A 268 -1.92 21.34 6.33
C ARG A 268 -2.29 20.02 6.97
N PHE A 269 -1.96 18.92 6.29
CA PHE A 269 -2.06 17.57 6.80
C PHE A 269 -0.65 17.08 7.13
N GLN A 270 -0.42 16.64 8.37
CA GLN A 270 0.79 15.93 8.74
C GLN A 270 0.42 14.54 9.22
N ILE A 271 0.86 13.50 8.52
CA ILE A 271 0.62 12.12 8.93
C ILE A 271 1.52 11.78 10.12
N ASP A 272 1.00 11.00 11.06
CA ASP A 272 1.88 10.38 12.06
C ASP A 272 2.86 9.43 11.36
N THR A 273 4.13 9.55 11.73
CA THR A 273 5.21 8.71 11.20
C THR A 273 4.99 7.22 11.43
N GLU A 274 4.20 6.83 12.42
CA GLU A 274 3.85 5.43 12.66
C GLU A 274 2.97 4.83 11.56
N PHE A 275 2.17 5.66 10.86
CA PHE A 275 1.30 5.23 9.77
C PHE A 275 1.95 5.33 8.39
N ILE A 276 3.21 5.75 8.32
CA ILE A 276 3.99 5.69 7.08
C ILE A 276 4.35 4.22 6.83
N PRO A 277 3.89 3.60 5.72
CA PRO A 277 4.02 2.16 5.51
C PRO A 277 5.46 1.63 5.58
N LYS A 278 6.44 2.45 5.19
CA LYS A 278 7.86 2.10 5.28
C LYS A 278 8.33 1.94 6.72
N ASN A 279 7.96 2.87 7.60
CA ASN A 279 8.35 2.86 9.00
C ASN A 279 7.67 1.70 9.73
N GLU A 280 6.40 1.46 9.44
CA GLU A 280 5.66 0.38 10.09
C GLU A 280 6.16 -1.00 9.65
N LYS A 281 6.52 -1.18 8.37
CA LYS A 281 7.15 -2.43 7.91
C LYS A 281 8.46 -2.71 8.63
N LEU A 282 9.30 -1.68 8.84
CA LEU A 282 10.54 -1.82 9.61
C LEU A 282 10.24 -2.18 11.08
N ARG A 283 9.27 -1.50 11.72
CA ARG A 283 8.89 -1.80 13.10
C ARG A 283 8.38 -3.24 13.27
N VAL A 284 7.48 -3.69 12.38
CA VAL A 284 6.91 -5.05 12.40
C VAL A 284 7.98 -6.10 12.10
N HIS A 285 8.91 -5.80 11.19
CA HIS A 285 10.08 -6.63 10.93
C HIS A 285 10.91 -6.84 12.20
N ASP A 286 11.28 -5.76 12.89
CA ASP A 286 12.10 -5.82 14.11
C ASP A 286 11.37 -6.50 15.29
N GLU A 287 10.04 -6.40 15.34
CA GLU A 287 9.20 -7.15 16.27
C GLU A 287 9.24 -8.66 15.97
N TYR A 288 9.17 -9.05 14.69
CA TYR A 288 9.26 -10.45 14.29
C TYR A 288 10.64 -11.05 14.48
N ALA A 289 11.72 -10.31 14.18
CA ALA A 289 13.08 -10.77 14.47
C ALA A 289 13.24 -11.13 15.96
N ARG A 290 12.85 -10.22 16.86
CA ARG A 290 12.88 -10.46 18.32
C ARG A 290 11.98 -11.62 18.77
N THR A 291 10.80 -11.73 18.17
CA THR A 291 9.86 -12.81 18.49
C THR A 291 10.39 -14.17 18.04
N LEU A 292 11.01 -14.23 16.85
CA LEU A 292 11.68 -15.42 16.33
C LEU A 292 12.87 -15.81 17.19
N GLU A 293 13.74 -14.87 17.57
CA GLU A 293 14.87 -15.14 18.50
C GLU A 293 14.39 -15.81 19.79
N LYS A 294 13.35 -15.22 20.40
CA LYS A 294 12.74 -15.77 21.61
C LYS A 294 12.16 -17.17 21.37
N PHE A 295 11.44 -17.36 20.27
CA PHE A 295 10.87 -18.66 19.89
C PHE A 295 11.96 -19.72 19.70
N ILE A 296 13.05 -19.41 18.98
CA ILE A 296 14.16 -20.35 18.75
C ILE A 296 14.84 -20.70 20.07
N TRP A 297 15.04 -19.71 20.95
CA TRP A 297 15.59 -19.95 22.28
C TRP A 297 14.69 -20.89 23.10
N GLU A 298 13.39 -20.60 23.20
CA GLU A 298 12.41 -21.44 23.92
C GLU A 298 12.32 -22.84 23.32
N PHE A 299 12.29 -22.95 21.99
CA PHE A 299 12.29 -24.22 21.27
C PHE A 299 13.50 -25.06 21.67
N ASN A 300 14.70 -24.47 21.63
CA ASN A 300 15.95 -25.16 21.96
C ASN A 300 16.02 -25.62 23.42
N GLN A 301 15.44 -24.86 24.36
CA GLN A 301 15.30 -25.31 25.76
C GLN A 301 14.39 -26.54 25.87
N ASN A 302 13.31 -26.59 25.08
CA ASN A 302 12.34 -27.68 25.10
C ASN A 302 12.85 -28.96 24.42
N VAL A 303 13.85 -28.89 23.53
CA VAL A 303 14.42 -30.08 22.88
C VAL A 303 14.94 -31.11 23.90
N ALA A 304 15.72 -30.66 24.89
CA ALA A 304 16.24 -31.54 25.93
C ALA A 304 15.12 -32.15 26.79
N TYR A 305 14.13 -31.33 27.14
CA TYR A 305 12.98 -31.73 27.93
C TYR A 305 12.14 -32.81 27.22
N VAL A 306 11.79 -32.60 25.95
CA VAL A 306 11.03 -33.58 25.15
C VAL A 306 11.82 -34.87 24.93
N ASN A 307 13.13 -34.78 24.67
CA ASN A 307 13.99 -35.97 24.55
C ASN A 307 14.05 -36.81 25.84
N SER A 308 13.86 -36.20 27.01
CA SER A 308 13.79 -36.90 28.30
C SER A 308 12.42 -37.50 28.63
N GLY A 309 11.45 -37.43 27.70
CA GLY A 309 10.08 -37.91 27.89
C GLY A 309 9.13 -36.87 28.47
N GLY A 310 9.55 -35.60 28.55
CA GLY A 310 8.70 -34.49 28.96
C GLY A 310 7.55 -34.20 27.98
N ILE A 311 6.46 -33.65 28.49
CA ILE A 311 5.29 -33.28 27.67
C ILE A 311 5.60 -32.01 26.89
N CYS A 312 5.52 -32.08 25.56
CA CYS A 312 5.71 -30.94 24.68
C CYS A 312 4.63 -29.87 24.90
N PRO A 313 4.98 -28.57 24.97
CA PRO A 313 4.00 -27.49 24.91
C PRO A 313 3.17 -27.55 23.61
N ASP A 314 1.87 -27.25 23.69
CA ASP A 314 0.94 -27.38 22.56
C ASP A 314 1.38 -26.59 21.32
N TYR A 315 1.90 -25.37 21.51
CA TYR A 315 2.34 -24.50 20.42
C TYR A 315 3.60 -25.00 19.68
N LEU A 316 4.33 -25.97 20.25
CA LEU A 316 5.49 -26.61 19.62
C LEU A 316 5.16 -27.99 19.07
N ASN A 317 3.93 -28.48 19.25
CA ASN A 317 3.55 -29.85 18.91
C ASN A 317 3.85 -30.20 17.46
N ASP A 318 3.67 -29.26 16.53
CA ASP A 318 3.98 -29.47 15.13
C ASP A 318 5.47 -29.80 14.93
N PHE A 319 6.39 -29.18 15.64
CA PHE A 319 7.82 -29.46 15.52
C PHE A 319 8.20 -30.87 16.01
N PHE A 320 7.51 -31.36 17.05
CA PHE A 320 7.81 -32.64 17.69
C PHE A 320 6.93 -33.81 17.23
N SER A 321 5.91 -33.55 16.40
CA SER A 321 5.02 -34.57 15.85
C SER A 321 5.61 -35.27 14.61
N ILE A 322 6.20 -36.46 14.78
CA ILE A 322 6.74 -37.27 13.67
C ILE A 322 5.75 -38.38 13.29
N LYS A 323 5.25 -38.36 12.04
CA LYS A 323 4.28 -39.34 11.52
C LYS A 323 4.83 -40.76 11.35
N ASN A 324 6.15 -40.94 11.30
CA ASN A 324 6.81 -42.24 11.18
C ASN A 324 7.75 -42.48 12.37
N LYS A 325 7.26 -43.14 13.42
CA LYS A 325 8.01 -43.56 14.63
C LYS A 325 9.16 -44.55 14.38
N LYS A 326 9.56 -44.82 13.13
CA LYS A 326 10.49 -45.91 12.78
C LYS A 326 11.99 -45.57 12.94
N SER A 327 12.35 -44.38 13.40
CA SER A 327 13.71 -44.10 13.86
C SER A 327 13.66 -43.22 15.10
N ALA A 328 14.02 -43.80 16.24
CA ALA A 328 14.11 -43.15 17.54
C ALA A 328 15.35 -42.25 17.64
N ALA A 329 15.51 -41.32 16.69
CA ALA A 329 16.54 -40.30 16.77
C ALA A 329 16.08 -39.20 17.74
N PRO A 330 16.91 -38.79 18.72
CA PRO A 330 16.56 -37.66 19.58
C PRO A 330 16.40 -36.40 18.74
N PHE A 331 15.46 -35.54 19.14
CA PHE A 331 15.31 -34.20 18.59
C PHE A 331 16.59 -33.39 18.80
N LYS A 332 16.85 -32.46 17.88
CA LYS A 332 18.08 -31.67 17.86
C LYS A 332 17.76 -30.19 17.97
N PRO A 333 18.59 -29.37 18.64
CA PRO A 333 18.43 -27.92 18.61
C PRO A 333 18.47 -27.39 17.17
N MET A 334 17.68 -26.35 16.93
CA MET A 334 17.70 -25.58 15.70
C MET A 334 18.58 -24.35 15.92
N LEU A 335 19.72 -24.30 15.22
CA LEU A 335 20.67 -23.19 15.29
C LEU A 335 20.50 -22.35 14.04
N LEU A 336 19.84 -21.19 14.19
CA LEU A 336 19.68 -20.21 13.13
C LEU A 336 20.68 -19.07 13.33
N THR A 337 21.25 -18.59 12.23
CA THR A 337 22.06 -17.37 12.20
C THR A 337 21.20 -16.12 12.27
N GLU A 338 21.79 -14.97 12.61
CA GLU A 338 21.10 -13.68 12.59
C GLU A 338 20.51 -13.36 11.21
N ILE A 339 21.22 -13.69 10.13
CA ILE A 339 20.75 -13.50 8.74
C ILE A 339 19.53 -14.37 8.45
N GLU A 340 19.53 -15.63 8.90
CA GLU A 340 18.38 -16.52 8.73
C GLU A 340 17.15 -16.04 9.51
N ILE A 341 17.35 -15.48 10.71
CA ILE A 341 16.28 -14.87 11.50
C ILE A 341 15.73 -13.63 10.80
N ASP A 342 16.60 -12.77 10.27
CA ASP A 342 16.24 -11.57 9.50
C ASP A 342 15.42 -11.94 8.23
N ASP A 343 15.86 -12.96 7.48
CA ASP A 343 15.13 -13.49 6.33
C ASP A 343 13.73 -14.02 6.71
N LEU A 344 13.62 -14.74 7.83
CA LEU A 344 12.35 -15.24 8.34
C LEU A 344 11.44 -14.12 8.85
N ALA A 345 12.00 -13.07 9.46
CA ALA A 345 11.26 -11.88 9.88
C ALA A 345 10.70 -11.14 8.67
N SER A 346 11.51 -10.97 7.62
CA SER A 346 11.10 -10.43 6.33
C SER A 346 9.97 -11.27 5.70
N LEU A 347 10.07 -12.61 5.72
CA LEU A 347 8.99 -13.47 5.28
C LEU A 347 7.73 -13.34 6.13
N SER A 348 7.87 -13.11 7.45
CA SER A 348 6.75 -12.95 8.37
C SER A 348 6.00 -11.65 8.13
N VAL A 349 6.68 -10.58 7.68
CA VAL A 349 6.03 -9.36 7.20
C VAL A 349 5.15 -9.64 5.98
N HIS A 350 5.56 -10.58 5.12
CA HIS A 350 4.85 -10.93 3.89
C HIS A 350 3.74 -11.98 4.04
N TYR A 351 3.95 -13.00 4.88
CA TYR A 351 3.09 -14.18 4.98
C TYR A 351 2.45 -14.34 6.36
N SER A 352 2.67 -13.43 7.31
CA SER A 352 2.41 -13.56 8.76
C SER A 352 3.37 -14.50 9.48
N TYR A 353 3.59 -14.22 10.77
CA TYR A 353 4.46 -15.00 11.64
C TYR A 353 4.03 -16.46 11.76
N ASP A 354 2.74 -16.73 12.00
CA ASP A 354 2.25 -18.09 12.22
C ASP A 354 2.47 -19.00 11.00
N ILE A 355 2.24 -18.48 9.78
CA ILE A 355 2.47 -19.23 8.54
C ILE A 355 3.96 -19.54 8.38
N VAL A 356 4.84 -18.59 8.71
CA VAL A 356 6.30 -18.79 8.65
C VAL A 356 6.75 -19.83 9.67
N VAL A 357 6.27 -19.77 10.91
CA VAL A 357 6.60 -20.75 11.96
C VAL A 357 6.08 -22.14 11.60
N ASN A 358 4.87 -22.25 11.04
CA ASN A 358 4.33 -23.52 10.58
C ASN A 358 5.17 -24.14 9.45
N ALA A 359 5.58 -23.33 8.47
CA ALA A 359 6.48 -23.80 7.42
C ALA A 359 7.89 -24.15 7.95
N LEU A 360 8.39 -23.39 8.94
CA LEU A 360 9.64 -23.69 9.63
C LEU A 360 9.58 -25.05 10.35
N SER A 361 8.41 -25.43 10.90
CA SER A 361 8.22 -26.76 11.50
C SER A 361 8.44 -27.89 10.49
N VAL A 362 8.05 -27.70 9.22
CA VAL A 362 8.29 -28.66 8.14
C VAL A 362 9.78 -28.75 7.84
N VAL A 363 10.47 -27.61 7.71
CA VAL A 363 11.93 -27.57 7.52
C VAL A 363 12.64 -28.28 8.66
N TYR A 364 12.25 -28.02 9.89
CA TYR A 364 12.85 -28.64 11.06
C TYR A 364 12.73 -30.17 11.01
N ARG A 365 11.52 -30.70 10.79
CA ARG A 365 11.28 -32.14 10.75
C ARG A 365 11.97 -32.83 9.58
N GLU A 366 12.07 -32.19 8.41
CA GLU A 366 12.61 -32.83 7.20
C GLU A 366 14.11 -32.65 7.00
N TYR A 367 14.69 -31.59 7.59
CA TYR A 367 16.08 -31.18 7.40
C TYR A 367 16.86 -31.14 8.71
N TYR A 368 16.52 -30.24 9.64
CA TYR A 368 17.34 -30.02 10.85
C TYR A 368 17.40 -31.24 11.77
N MET A 369 16.29 -31.96 11.96
CA MET A 369 16.27 -33.23 12.71
C MET A 369 17.30 -34.24 12.18
N TYR A 370 17.45 -34.30 10.86
CA TYR A 370 18.36 -35.23 10.18
C TYR A 370 19.72 -34.60 9.85
N GLN A 371 20.04 -33.42 10.39
CA GLN A 371 21.28 -32.67 10.12
C GLN A 371 21.55 -32.46 8.63
N LYS A 372 20.50 -32.33 7.82
CA LYS A 372 20.66 -31.94 6.43
C LYS A 372 20.99 -30.46 6.36
N THR A 373 21.94 -30.10 5.51
CA THR A 373 22.33 -28.72 5.26
C THR A 373 21.21 -27.96 4.55
N VAL A 374 20.87 -26.77 5.06
CA VAL A 374 19.94 -25.83 4.43
C VAL A 374 20.74 -24.59 4.04
N ASN A 375 21.01 -24.43 2.74
CA ASN A 375 21.86 -23.32 2.26
C ASN A 375 21.10 -21.99 2.13
N ASN A 376 19.78 -22.04 2.01
CA ASN A 376 18.91 -20.87 1.91
C ASN A 376 17.58 -21.17 2.61
N LEU A 377 17.54 -20.88 3.91
CA LEU A 377 16.37 -21.15 4.75
C LEU A 377 15.15 -20.35 4.28
N GLY A 378 15.31 -19.05 4.03
CA GLY A 378 14.22 -18.18 3.59
C GLY A 378 13.58 -18.67 2.28
N GLY A 379 14.40 -19.04 1.30
CA GLY A 379 13.94 -19.60 0.03
C GLY A 379 13.17 -20.93 0.20
N LEU A 380 13.65 -21.81 1.08
CA LEU A 380 13.00 -23.09 1.36
C LEU A 380 11.64 -22.89 2.08
N VAL A 381 11.60 -22.05 3.12
CA VAL A 381 10.37 -21.72 3.84
C VAL A 381 9.34 -21.07 2.89
N SER A 382 9.75 -20.11 2.07
CA SER A 382 8.88 -19.49 1.07
C SER A 382 8.31 -20.51 0.08
N THR A 383 9.12 -21.48 -0.33
CA THR A 383 8.68 -22.56 -1.24
C THR A 383 7.64 -23.46 -0.59
N ILE A 384 7.83 -23.83 0.68
CA ILE A 384 6.87 -24.63 1.46
C ILE A 384 5.54 -23.89 1.57
N ILE A 385 5.56 -22.63 2.01
CA ILE A 385 4.37 -21.77 2.14
C ILE A 385 3.60 -21.71 0.82
N ARG A 386 4.27 -21.42 -0.30
CA ARG A 386 3.64 -21.36 -1.63
C ARG A 386 3.05 -22.70 -2.06
N SER A 387 3.72 -23.81 -1.72
CA SER A 387 3.23 -25.15 -2.06
C SER A 387 1.94 -25.50 -1.31
N GLU A 388 1.81 -25.09 -0.05
CA GLU A 388 0.61 -25.29 0.76
C GLU A 388 -0.55 -24.45 0.22
N PHE A 389 -0.31 -23.17 -0.08
CA PHE A 389 -1.30 -22.32 -0.74
C PHE A 389 -1.80 -22.90 -2.07
N ASN A 390 -0.91 -23.52 -2.85
CA ASN A 390 -1.29 -24.18 -4.11
C ASN A 390 -2.06 -25.49 -3.90
N LYS A 391 -1.77 -26.26 -2.83
CA LYS A 391 -2.55 -27.46 -2.49
C LYS A 391 -3.97 -27.11 -2.05
N SER A 392 -4.15 -26.02 -1.29
CA SER A 392 -5.48 -25.50 -0.97
C SER A 392 -6.29 -25.01 -2.19
N LYS A 393 -5.64 -24.78 -3.36
CA LYS A 393 -6.34 -24.51 -4.62
C LYS A 393 -6.84 -25.78 -5.33
N LYS A 394 -6.24 -26.95 -5.06
CA LYS A 394 -6.60 -28.24 -5.68
C LYS A 394 -7.60 -29.05 -4.85
N ALA A 395 -7.67 -28.79 -3.55
CA ALA A 395 -8.58 -29.45 -2.62
C ALA A 395 -9.92 -28.71 -2.43
N ALA A 396 -10.22 -27.73 -3.29
CA ALA A 396 -11.42 -26.89 -3.26
C ALA A 396 -12.21 -27.04 -4.57
#